data_AF-A0A671X4K0-F1
#
_entry.id   AF-A0A671X4K0-F1
#
_cell.length_a   1.000
_cell.length_b   1.000
_cell.length_c   1.000
_cell.angle_alpha   90.00
_cell.angle_beta   90.00
_cell.angle_gamma   90.00
#
_symmetry.space_group_name_H-M   'P 1'
#
loop_
_entity.id
_entity.type
_entity.pdbx_description
1 polymer ?
#
loop_
_entity_poly.entity_id
_entity_poly.type
_entity_poly.pdbx_seq_one_letter_code
_entity_poly.pdbx_strand_id
1 'polypeptide(L)'
;MYWELKRRAPSGVPVYQQAPLQDDVWEALDGDKDDFLVYDRCGRLTFHIVLPYSFLHYPYVEAAIRATYHKNICNCSQQAAVFSKTNKQTNKQTSEQTKNTVIHPLHNTNT
;
A
#
# COMPACT_ATOMS: atom_id res chain seq x y z
N MET A 1 16.06 -0.31 -12.81
CA MET A 1 14.88 -1.22 -12.81
C MET A 1 13.62 -0.53 -12.28
N TYR A 2 13.63 0.04 -11.06
CA TYR A 2 12.45 0.71 -10.46
C TYR A 2 11.72 1.69 -11.37
N TRP A 3 12.42 2.65 -11.98
CA TRP A 3 11.78 3.68 -12.81
C TRP A 3 11.07 3.12 -14.05
N GLU A 4 11.57 2.04 -14.62
CA GLU A 4 10.94 1.39 -15.77
C GLU A 4 9.67 0.65 -15.33
N LEU A 5 9.73 -0.08 -14.20
CA LEU A 5 8.56 -0.72 -13.63
C LEU A 5 7.48 0.30 -13.25
N LYS A 6 7.87 1.40 -12.59
CA LYS A 6 6.96 2.49 -12.22
C LYS A 6 6.29 3.14 -13.44
N ARG A 7 7.02 3.30 -14.54
CA ARG A 7 6.48 3.88 -15.78
C ARG A 7 5.49 2.95 -16.48
N ARG A 8 5.73 1.64 -16.43
CA ARG A 8 4.91 0.63 -17.13
C ARG A 8 3.74 0.09 -16.30
N ALA A 9 3.80 0.22 -14.98
CA ALA A 9 2.73 -0.24 -14.11
C ALA A 9 1.41 0.50 -14.42
N PRO A 10 0.27 -0.22 -14.50
CA PRO A 10 -1.04 0.40 -14.68
C PRO A 10 -1.39 1.38 -13.55
N SER A 11 -2.32 2.30 -13.82
CA SER A 11 -2.89 3.14 -12.78
C SER A 11 -3.51 2.27 -11.67
N GLY A 12 -3.19 2.57 -10.41
CA GLY A 12 -3.64 1.80 -9.24
C GLY A 12 -2.77 0.60 -8.86
N VAL A 13 -1.70 0.30 -9.61
CA VAL A 13 -0.70 -0.72 -9.24
C VAL A 13 0.57 -0.02 -8.74
N PRO A 14 0.74 0.16 -7.42
CA PRO A 14 1.92 0.82 -6.90
C PRO A 14 3.17 -0.05 -7.10
N VAL A 15 4.29 0.60 -7.40
CA VAL A 15 5.61 -0.04 -7.45
C VAL A 15 6.44 0.53 -6.31
N TYR A 16 6.96 -0.37 -5.47
CA TYR A 16 7.83 -0.03 -4.34
C TYR A 16 9.27 -0.46 -4.64
N GLN A 17 10.21 0.24 -4.02
CA GLN A 17 11.61 -0.13 -3.99
C GLN A 17 12.08 -0.03 -2.54
N GLN A 18 12.80 -1.05 -2.07
CA GLN A 18 13.40 -1.03 -0.75
C GLN A 18 14.31 0.20 -0.60
N ALA A 19 14.18 0.91 0.51
CA ALA A 19 15.03 2.05 0.81
C ALA A 19 16.46 1.57 1.17
N PRO A 20 17.51 2.39 0.96
CA PRO A 20 18.90 1.94 1.17
C PRO A 20 19.23 1.42 2.58
N LEU A 21 18.48 1.85 3.60
CA LEU A 21 18.69 1.48 5.01
C LEU A 21 17.51 0.68 5.59
N GLN A 22 16.59 0.22 4.75
CA GLN A 22 15.49 -0.64 5.18
C GLN A 22 15.99 -2.08 5.27
N ASP A 23 15.47 -2.82 6.26
CA ASP A 23 15.66 -4.26 6.39
C ASP A 23 15.39 -5.00 5.07
N ASP A 24 16.12 -6.09 4.84
CA ASP A 24 16.02 -6.84 3.59
C ASP A 24 14.63 -7.46 3.46
N VAL A 25 13.86 -6.93 2.51
CA VAL A 25 12.49 -7.36 2.24
C VAL A 25 12.46 -8.78 1.69
N TRP A 26 13.49 -9.22 0.97
CA TRP A 26 13.55 -10.58 0.45
C TRP A 26 13.83 -11.59 1.56
N GLU A 27 14.79 -11.28 2.45
CA GLU A 27 15.06 -12.11 3.64
C GLU A 27 13.82 -12.20 4.55
N ALA A 28 13.17 -11.07 4.83
CA ALA A 28 11.98 -11.03 5.68
C ALA A 28 10.79 -11.82 5.10
N LEU A 29 10.73 -11.97 3.77
CA LEU A 29 9.67 -12.69 3.08
C LEU A 29 10.07 -14.11 2.66
N ASP A 30 11.27 -14.58 3.06
CA ASP A 30 11.83 -15.89 2.70
C ASP A 30 11.82 -16.14 1.17
N GLY A 31 12.17 -15.11 0.40
CA GLY A 31 12.18 -15.14 -1.06
C GLY A 31 13.59 -15.06 -1.64
N ASP A 32 13.81 -15.79 -2.74
CA ASP A 32 15.05 -15.74 -3.50
C ASP A 32 14.95 -14.86 -4.74
N LYS A 33 16.09 -14.62 -5.39
CA LYS A 33 16.14 -13.95 -6.68
C LYS A 33 15.27 -14.69 -7.71
N ASP A 34 14.51 -13.91 -8.48
CA ASP A 34 13.62 -14.37 -9.55
C ASP A 34 12.37 -15.10 -9.04
N ASP A 35 12.11 -15.11 -7.72
CA ASP A 35 10.87 -15.61 -7.16
C ASP A 35 9.70 -14.62 -7.32
N PHE A 36 8.50 -15.17 -7.44
CA PHE A 36 7.26 -14.40 -7.28
C PHE A 36 6.53 -14.87 -6.03
N LEU A 37 6.39 -13.94 -5.07
CA LEU A 37 5.59 -14.12 -3.87
C LEU A 37 4.24 -13.43 -4.07
N VAL A 38 3.16 -14.22 -4.12
CA VAL A 38 1.80 -13.73 -4.38
C VAL A 38 0.98 -13.81 -3.11
N TYR A 39 0.57 -12.65 -2.60
CA TYR A 39 -0.24 -12.53 -1.38
C TYR A 39 -1.69 -12.19 -1.71
N ASP A 40 -2.62 -12.72 -0.92
CA ASP A 40 -4.04 -12.35 -1.02
C ASP A 40 -4.38 -11.05 -0.27
N ARG A 41 -5.66 -10.65 -0.32
CA ARG A 41 -6.18 -9.45 0.35
C ARG A 41 -6.04 -9.48 1.87
N CYS A 42 -5.79 -10.64 2.47
CA CYS A 42 -5.56 -10.79 3.90
C CYS A 42 -4.08 -10.76 4.27
N GLY A 43 -3.19 -10.59 3.29
CA GLY A 43 -1.75 -10.66 3.50
C GLY A 43 -1.24 -12.09 3.69
N ARG A 44 -1.99 -13.12 3.27
CA ARG A 44 -1.53 -14.50 3.31
C ARG A 44 -0.77 -14.83 2.03
N LEU A 45 0.41 -15.45 2.16
CA LEU A 45 1.13 -16.00 1.01
C LEU A 45 0.31 -17.14 0.41
N THR A 46 -0.05 -17.00 -0.87
CA THR A 46 -0.88 -17.97 -1.60
C THR A 46 -0.08 -18.76 -2.62
N PHE A 47 0.92 -18.13 -3.23
CA PHE A 47 1.87 -18.78 -4.13
C PHE A 47 3.27 -18.24 -3.90
N HIS A 48 4.23 -19.16 -3.79
CA HIS A 48 5.67 -18.90 -3.90
C HIS A 48 6.14 -19.61 -5.17
N ILE A 49 6.44 -18.82 -6.20
CA ILE A 49 6.76 -19.33 -7.53
C ILE A 49 8.26 -19.15 -7.76
N VAL A 50 8.96 -20.26 -7.72
CA VAL A 50 10.42 -20.33 -7.90
C VAL A 50 10.78 -20.76 -9.32
N LEU A 51 12.05 -20.66 -9.68
CA LEU A 51 12.55 -21.22 -10.94
C LEU A 51 12.28 -22.74 -11.03
N PRO A 52 11.96 -23.29 -12.22
CA PRO A 52 11.84 -22.62 -13.52
C PRO A 52 10.44 -22.04 -13.80
N TYR A 53 9.50 -22.13 -12.86
CA TYR A 53 8.11 -21.70 -13.07
C TYR A 53 7.94 -20.17 -13.06
N SER A 54 8.92 -19.45 -12.51
CA SER A 54 8.93 -17.99 -12.48
C SER A 54 9.29 -17.32 -13.81
N PHE A 55 9.71 -18.07 -14.83
CA PHE A 55 9.94 -17.47 -16.15
C PHE A 55 8.63 -16.89 -16.73
N LEU A 56 8.64 -15.58 -17.00
CA LEU A 56 7.44 -14.83 -17.42
C LEU A 56 6.90 -15.18 -18.81
N HIS A 57 7.64 -15.95 -19.63
CA HIS A 57 7.08 -16.49 -20.88
C HIS A 57 6.14 -17.69 -20.63
N TYR A 58 6.15 -18.26 -19.43
CA TYR A 58 5.20 -19.28 -19.00
C TYR A 58 4.01 -18.64 -18.25
N PRO A 59 2.82 -19.30 -18.25
CA PRO A 59 1.61 -18.71 -17.70
C PRO A 59 1.50 -18.77 -16.17
N TYR A 60 2.49 -19.34 -15.45
CA TYR A 60 2.33 -19.68 -14.03
C TYR A 60 2.16 -18.46 -13.13
N VAL A 61 2.96 -17.41 -13.36
CA VAL A 61 2.86 -16.15 -12.59
C VAL A 61 1.51 -15.48 -12.82
N GLU A 62 1.06 -15.37 -14.07
CA GLU A 62 -0.25 -14.81 -14.39
C GLU A 62 -1.39 -15.64 -13.77
N ALA A 63 -1.32 -16.97 -13.88
CA ALA A 63 -2.33 -17.88 -13.34
C ALA A 63 -2.42 -17.77 -11.81
N ALA A 64 -1.30 -17.69 -11.10
CA ALA A 64 -1.25 -17.50 -9.66
C ALA A 64 -1.86 -16.17 -9.22
N ILE A 65 -1.52 -15.07 -9.90
CA ILE A 65 -2.12 -13.75 -9.64
C ILE A 65 -3.63 -13.80 -9.85
N ARG A 66 -4.10 -14.37 -10.97
CA ARG A 66 -5.53 -14.52 -11.26
C ARG A 66 -6.24 -15.38 -10.22
N ALA A 67 -5.66 -16.51 -9.82
CA ALA A 67 -6.23 -17.39 -8.81
C ALA A 67 -6.37 -16.65 -7.47
N THR A 68 -5.32 -15.96 -7.04
CA THR A 68 -5.29 -15.20 -5.79
C THR A 68 -6.32 -14.08 -5.77
N TYR A 69 -6.47 -13.35 -6.88
CA TYR A 69 -7.39 -12.22 -6.97
C TYR A 69 -8.87 -12.64 -6.98
N HIS A 70 -9.21 -13.66 -7.78
CA HIS A 70 -10.59 -14.07 -8.02
C HIS A 70 -11.15 -15.02 -6.96
N LYS A 71 -10.30 -15.79 -6.27
CA LYS A 71 -10.75 -16.72 -5.23
C LYS A 71 -10.83 -16.00 -3.89
N ASN A 72 -11.83 -16.35 -3.08
CA ASN A 72 -11.93 -15.86 -1.70
C ASN A 72 -11.14 -16.76 -0.74
N ILE A 73 -9.81 -16.88 -0.96
CA ILE A 73 -8.94 -17.85 -0.25
C ILE A 73 -8.98 -17.63 1.25
N CYS A 74 -8.83 -16.38 1.70
CA CYS A 74 -8.88 -16.06 3.12
C CYS A 74 -10.30 -15.87 3.69
N ASN A 75 -11.35 -16.22 2.93
CA ASN A 75 -12.76 -16.03 3.30
C ASN A 75 -13.04 -14.63 3.87
N CYS A 76 -12.45 -13.61 3.25
CA CYS A 76 -12.57 -12.23 3.66
C CYS A 76 -14.03 -11.80 3.48
N SER A 77 -14.78 -11.63 4.57
CA SER A 77 -16.08 -10.98 4.48
C SER A 77 -15.86 -9.60 3.89
N GLN A 78 -16.54 -9.26 2.80
CA GLN A 78 -16.50 -7.92 2.21
C GLN A 78 -17.15 -6.91 3.18
N GLN A 79 -16.49 -6.57 4.29
CA GLN A 79 -16.91 -5.49 5.17
C GLN A 79 -16.40 -4.16 4.60
N ALA A 80 -16.64 -3.92 3.32
CA ALA A 80 -16.51 -2.60 2.73
C ALA A 80 -17.86 -1.88 2.93
N ALA A 81 -18.09 -1.28 4.12
CA ALA A 81 -18.99 -0.13 4.35
C ALA A 81 -19.38 0.13 5.83
N VAL A 82 -18.56 -0.15 6.85
CA VAL A 82 -18.91 0.25 8.24
C VAL A 82 -18.38 1.65 8.62
N PHE A 83 -17.47 2.24 7.85
CA PHE A 83 -16.94 3.59 8.15
C PHE A 83 -17.79 4.78 7.66
N SER A 84 -18.99 4.56 7.10
CA SER A 84 -19.78 5.65 6.49
C SER A 84 -21.01 6.10 7.31
N LYS A 85 -21.05 5.86 8.63
CA LYS A 85 -22.20 6.28 9.48
C LYS A 85 -21.81 6.96 10.80
N THR A 86 -20.92 7.94 10.79
CA THR A 86 -20.89 8.95 11.87
C THR A 86 -20.15 10.22 11.44
N ASN A 87 -20.81 11.06 10.64
CA ASN A 87 -20.67 12.51 10.72
C ASN A 87 -21.83 13.15 9.95
N LYS A 88 -23.04 13.00 10.50
CA LYS A 88 -24.18 13.84 10.15
C LYS A 88 -24.08 15.14 10.98
N GLN A 89 -23.81 16.23 10.27
CA GLN A 89 -24.33 17.60 10.49
C GLN A 89 -24.25 18.22 11.90
N THR A 90 -23.33 19.17 12.07
CA THR A 90 -23.49 20.50 12.71
C THR A 90 -22.12 21.20 12.55
N ASN A 91 -21.92 22.41 12.02
CA ASN A 91 -22.71 23.64 12.06
C ASN A 91 -22.47 24.54 10.83
N LYS A 92 -23.48 25.39 10.59
CA LYS A 92 -23.60 26.42 9.55
C LYS A 92 -22.59 27.56 9.69
N GLN A 93 -22.30 28.15 8.53
CA GLN A 93 -21.64 29.43 8.19
C GLN A 93 -21.48 30.48 9.30
N THR A 94 -20.33 31.17 9.30
CA THR A 94 -20.27 32.65 9.27
C THR A 94 -18.98 33.09 8.57
N SER A 95 -19.14 34.00 7.63
CA SER A 95 -18.13 34.69 6.82
C SER A 95 -17.45 35.83 7.59
N GLU A 96 -16.32 36.29 7.03
CA GLU A 96 -15.77 37.66 7.07
C GLU A 96 -14.35 37.85 7.66
N GLN A 97 -13.59 38.57 6.85
CA GLN A 97 -12.21 39.02 6.98
C GLN A 97 -12.00 39.97 8.17
N THR A 98 -10.84 39.90 8.83
CA THR A 98 -10.01 41.07 9.18
C THR A 98 -8.64 40.60 9.69
N LYS A 99 -7.58 40.74 8.88
CA LYS A 99 -6.51 41.76 8.99
C LYS A 99 -5.76 41.79 10.33
N ASN A 100 -4.49 41.37 10.25
CA ASN A 100 -3.28 41.82 10.94
C ASN A 100 -3.36 42.25 12.41
N THR A 101 -2.58 41.59 13.27
CA THR A 101 -1.68 42.27 14.22
C THR A 101 -0.47 41.39 14.54
N VAL A 102 0.72 41.97 14.31
CA VAL A 102 2.04 41.49 14.71
C VAL A 102 2.23 41.77 16.20
N ILE A 103 2.61 40.79 17.03
CA ILE A 103 3.45 41.01 18.22
C ILE A 103 4.42 39.83 18.39
N HIS A 104 5.70 40.17 18.58
CA HIS A 104 6.89 39.33 18.76
C HIS A 104 6.87 38.44 20.02
N PRO A 105 7.78 37.43 20.12
CA PRO A 105 7.73 36.36 21.11
C PRO A 105 8.26 36.78 22.49
N LEU A 106 7.59 36.32 23.55
CA LEU A 106 8.14 36.34 24.90
C LEU A 106 8.72 34.97 25.26
N HIS A 107 10.04 35.01 25.48
CA HIS A 107 10.84 34.05 26.21
C HIS A 107 10.28 33.85 27.63
N ASN A 108 10.12 32.60 28.08
CA ASN A 108 9.96 32.31 29.51
C ASN A 108 10.76 31.06 29.89
N THR A 109 11.83 31.29 30.64
CA THR A 109 12.62 30.28 31.35
C THR A 109 12.10 30.17 32.78
N ASN A 110 11.71 28.96 33.17
CA ASN A 110 11.67 28.40 34.53
C ASN A 110 11.75 26.88 34.26
N THR A 111 12.78 26.13 34.64
CA THR A 111 13.40 25.93 35.95
C THR A 111 14.75 25.25 35.75
#